data_AF-A0A6J8DCR8-F1
#
_entry.id   AF-A0A6J8DCR8-F1
#
_cell.length_a   1.000
_cell.length_b   1.000
_cell.length_c   1.000
_cell.angle_alpha   90.00
_cell.angle_beta   90.00
_cell.angle_gamma   90.00
#
_symmetry.space_group_name_H-M   'P 1'
#
loop_
_entity.id
_entity.type
_entity.pdbx_description
1 polymer ?
#
loop_
_entity_poly.entity_id
_entity_poly.type
_entity_poly.pdbx_seq_one_letter_code
_entity_poly.pdbx_strand_id
1 'polypeptide(L)'
;MSEKVCTDKRLALYIAENKFRKACDQIKLITRRLNLLQIRYDKAKRDDMKSFRYTLRLQLATTEGARNMFYEYAVRQATHVGRLKRELKTQQLPKVEQRLNLLQIRYDKAKRDDMKSFRYTLRLQLATTEGARNMFYEYAVRQATQVGRLKRELKTQQLPKVEQ
;
A
#
# COMPACT_ATOMS: atom_id res chain seq x y z
N MET A 1 4.33 13.39 -20.96
CA MET A 1 5.19 12.27 -20.53
C MET A 1 4.86 11.80 -19.10
N SER A 2 4.77 12.69 -18.10
CA SER A 2 4.49 12.30 -16.69
C SER A 2 3.13 11.61 -16.46
N GLU A 3 2.10 12.00 -17.20
CA GLU A 3 0.72 11.54 -16.99
C GLU A 3 0.50 10.08 -17.45
N LYS A 4 1.07 9.70 -18.61
CA LYS A 4 1.04 8.32 -19.15
C LYS A 4 1.76 7.32 -18.22
N VAL A 5 2.89 7.73 -17.63
CA VAL A 5 3.63 6.88 -16.68
C VAL A 5 2.83 6.65 -15.39
N CYS A 6 1.99 7.61 -14.98
CA CYS A 6 1.13 7.47 -13.80
C CYS A 6 -0.03 6.49 -14.05
N THR A 7 -0.64 6.51 -15.24
CA THR A 7 -1.72 5.59 -15.61
C THR A 7 -1.25 4.14 -15.68
N ASP A 8 -0.05 3.90 -16.24
CA ASP A 8 0.50 2.55 -16.40
C ASP A 8 0.81 1.91 -15.04
N LYS A 9 1.35 2.69 -14.09
CA LYS A 9 1.62 2.21 -12.73
C LYS A 9 0.34 1.92 -11.93
N ARG A 10 -0.72 2.70 -12.14
CA ARG A 10 -2.03 2.44 -11.52
C ARG A 10 -2.65 1.14 -12.04
N LEU A 11 -2.55 0.91 -13.35
CA LEU A 11 -2.99 -0.35 -13.96
C LEU A 11 -2.17 -1.54 -13.44
N ALA A 12 -0.85 -1.40 -13.36
CA ALA A 12 0.04 -2.43 -12.81
C ALA A 12 -0.30 -2.75 -11.34
N LEU A 13 -0.60 -1.73 -10.53
CA LEU A 13 -1.06 -1.92 -9.14
C LEU A 13 -2.36 -2.71 -9.10
N TYR A 14 -3.35 -2.33 -9.91
CA TYR A 14 -4.65 -3.02 -9.97
C TYR A 14 -4.48 -4.50 -10.33
N ILE A 15 -3.64 -4.80 -11.33
CA ILE A 15 -3.34 -6.18 -11.74
C ILE A 15 -2.66 -6.95 -10.60
N ALA A 16 -1.67 -6.36 -9.93
CA ALA A 16 -0.95 -6.98 -8.84
C ALA A 16 -1.87 -7.26 -7.62
N GLU A 17 -2.76 -6.33 -7.28
CA GLU A 17 -3.76 -6.50 -6.22
C GLU A 17 -4.75 -7.63 -6.54
N ASN A 18 -5.19 -7.72 -7.79
CA ASN A 18 -6.06 -8.81 -8.23
C ASN A 18 -5.35 -10.18 -8.14
N LYS A 19 -4.08 -10.26 -8.51
CA LYS A 19 -3.28 -11.50 -8.36
C LYS A 19 -3.11 -11.88 -6.89
N PHE A 20 -2.80 -10.91 -6.03
CA PHE A 20 -2.69 -11.13 -4.59
C PHE A 20 -4.00 -11.62 -3.98
N ARG A 21 -5.13 -11.00 -4.34
CA ARG A 21 -6.47 -11.40 -3.88
C ARG A 21 -6.79 -12.84 -4.29
N LYS A 22 -6.58 -13.17 -5.57
CA LYS A 22 -6.77 -14.54 -6.08
C LYS A 22 -5.92 -15.55 -5.32
N ALA A 23 -4.66 -15.23 -5.01
CA ALA A 23 -3.80 -16.09 -4.20
C ALA A 23 -4.37 -16.32 -2.79
N CYS A 24 -4.85 -15.27 -2.14
CA CYS A 24 -5.50 -15.38 -0.83
C CYS A 24 -6.76 -16.25 -0.87
N ASP A 25 -7.55 -16.15 -1.93
CA ASP A 25 -8.75 -16.97 -2.12
C ASP A 25 -8.40 -18.45 -2.33
N GLN A 26 -7.33 -18.74 -3.07
CA GLN A 26 -6.81 -20.11 -3.21
C GLN A 26 -6.32 -20.67 -1.87
N ILE A 27 -5.60 -19.88 -1.06
CA ILE A 27 -5.16 -20.30 0.28
C ILE A 27 -6.36 -20.68 1.15
N LYS A 28 -7.42 -19.87 1.14
CA LYS A 28 -8.66 -20.16 1.89
C LYS A 28 -9.32 -21.44 1.41
N LEU A 29 -9.42 -21.64 0.10
CA LEU A 29 -10.01 -22.84 -0.50
C LEU A 29 -9.22 -24.10 -0.12
N ILE A 30 -7.90 -24.06 -0.24
CA ILE A 30 -7.03 -25.19 0.11
C ILE A 30 -7.09 -25.47 1.62
N THR A 31 -7.16 -24.43 2.45
CA THR A 31 -7.30 -24.59 3.91
C THR A 31 -8.60 -25.30 4.27
N ARG A 32 -9.72 -24.96 3.62
CA ARG A 32 -10.99 -25.70 3.80
C ARG A 32 -10.84 -27.17 3.38
N ARG A 33 -10.18 -27.44 2.25
CA ARG A 33 -9.94 -28.80 1.78
C ARG A 33 -9.05 -29.60 2.74
N LEU A 34 -8.01 -28.98 3.30
CA LEU A 34 -7.16 -29.58 4.32
C LEU A 34 -7.97 -29.98 5.55
N ASN A 35 -8.82 -29.09 6.06
CA ASN A 35 -9.67 -29.40 7.21
C ASN A 35 -10.62 -30.58 6.92
N LEU A 36 -11.20 -30.64 5.71
CA LEU A 36 -12.05 -31.77 5.31
C LEU A 36 -11.26 -33.09 5.21
N LEU A 37 -10.04 -33.05 4.67
CA LEU A 37 -9.16 -34.22 4.62
C LEU A 37 -8.76 -34.67 6.02
N GLN A 38 -8.48 -33.74 6.92
CA GLN A 38 -8.14 -34.02 8.31
C GLN A 38 -9.29 -34.72 9.03
N ILE A 39 -10.52 -34.22 8.91
CA ILE A 39 -11.71 -34.86 9.51
C ILE A 39 -11.88 -36.30 8.99
N ARG A 40 -11.69 -36.52 7.68
CA ARG A 40 -11.75 -37.88 7.09
C ARG A 40 -10.63 -38.77 7.60
N TYR A 41 -9.42 -38.22 7.78
CA TYR A 41 -8.29 -38.94 8.32
C TYR A 41 -8.54 -39.36 9.77
N ASP A 42 -9.05 -38.46 10.60
CA ASP A 42 -9.37 -38.75 12.00
C ASP A 42 -10.47 -39.80 12.12
N LYS A 43 -11.47 -39.77 11.23
CA LYS A 43 -12.47 -40.83 11.12
C LYS A 43 -11.83 -42.18 10.74
N ALA A 44 -11.04 -42.23 9.66
CA ALA A 44 -10.34 -43.45 9.24
C ALA A 44 -9.36 -43.98 10.31
N LYS A 45 -8.82 -43.09 11.16
CA LYS A 45 -7.99 -43.47 12.30
C LYS A 45 -8.79 -44.12 13.41
N ARG A 46 -9.96 -43.59 13.75
CA ARG A 46 -10.88 -44.19 14.73
C ARG A 46 -11.39 -45.55 14.27
N ASP A 47 -11.68 -45.70 12.99
CA ASP A 47 -12.25 -46.92 12.40
C ASP A 47 -11.17 -47.97 11.99
N ASP A 48 -9.90 -47.76 12.39
CA ASP A 48 -8.70 -48.54 12.01
C ASP A 48 -8.53 -48.88 10.51
N MET A 49 -8.98 -48.02 9.61
CA MET A 49 -8.92 -48.22 8.17
C MET A 49 -7.51 -47.95 7.60
N LYS A 50 -6.58 -48.89 7.78
CA LYS A 50 -5.14 -48.75 7.47
C LYS A 50 -4.84 -48.23 6.05
N SER A 51 -5.41 -48.83 5.02
CA SER A 51 -5.19 -48.44 3.62
C SER A 51 -5.68 -47.03 3.33
N PHE A 52 -6.83 -46.65 3.92
CA PHE A 52 -7.42 -45.33 3.72
C PHE A 52 -6.62 -44.23 4.43
N ARG A 53 -6.05 -44.53 5.61
CA ARG A 53 -5.14 -43.61 6.32
C ARG A 53 -3.93 -43.23 5.49
N TYR A 54 -3.32 -44.18 4.80
CA TYR A 54 -2.13 -43.92 3.99
C TYR A 54 -2.45 -42.98 2.83
N THR A 55 -3.51 -43.25 2.08
CA THR A 55 -3.98 -42.39 0.99
C THR A 55 -4.31 -40.98 1.49
N LEU A 56 -5.02 -40.86 2.61
CA LEU A 56 -5.37 -39.56 3.19
C LEU A 56 -4.14 -38.79 3.67
N ARG A 57 -3.13 -39.47 4.22
CA ARG A 57 -1.85 -38.85 4.62
C ARG A 57 -1.11 -38.27 3.40
N LEU A 58 -1.07 -39.00 2.29
CA LEU A 58 -0.48 -38.48 1.04
C LEU A 58 -1.25 -37.26 0.51
N GLN A 59 -2.58 -37.31 0.56
CA GLN A 59 -3.43 -36.17 0.16
C GLN A 59 -3.23 -34.95 1.07
N LEU A 60 -3.12 -35.15 2.38
CA LEU A 60 -2.80 -34.08 3.33
C LEU A 60 -1.44 -33.45 2.99
N ALA A 61 -0.37 -34.25 2.88
CA ALA A 61 0.97 -33.72 2.58
C ALA A 61 1.02 -32.95 1.25
N THR A 62 0.41 -33.48 0.19
CA THR A 62 0.37 -32.81 -1.12
C THR A 62 -0.45 -31.51 -1.09
N THR A 63 -1.58 -31.48 -0.39
CA THR A 63 -2.40 -30.27 -0.25
C THR A 63 -1.78 -29.22 0.67
N GLU A 64 -1.03 -29.62 1.71
CA GLU A 64 -0.20 -28.73 2.51
C GLU A 64 0.92 -28.10 1.68
N GLY A 65 1.61 -28.89 0.87
CA GLY A 65 2.63 -28.39 -0.06
C GLY A 65 2.06 -27.35 -1.03
N ALA A 66 0.90 -27.63 -1.62
CA ALA A 66 0.20 -26.67 -2.48
C ALA A 66 -0.15 -25.37 -1.73
N ARG A 67 -0.65 -25.46 -0.48
CA ARG A 67 -0.94 -24.29 0.36
C ARG A 67 0.31 -23.45 0.59
N ASN A 68 1.44 -24.08 0.90
CA ASN A 68 2.70 -23.38 1.16
C ASN A 68 3.21 -22.64 -0.08
N MET A 69 3.10 -23.26 -1.27
CA MET A 69 3.42 -22.60 -2.53
C MET A 69 2.58 -21.33 -2.76
N PHE A 70 1.27 -21.40 -2.50
CA PHE A 70 0.40 -20.21 -2.60
C PHE A 70 0.71 -19.16 -1.54
N TYR A 71 1.12 -19.55 -0.33
CA TYR A 71 1.59 -18.60 0.68
C TYR A 71 2.82 -17.84 0.21
N GLU A 72 3.85 -18.53 -0.30
CA GLU A 72 5.04 -17.87 -0.84
C GLU A 72 4.69 -16.92 -2.00
N TYR A 73 3.83 -17.38 -2.91
CA TYR A 73 3.34 -16.55 -4.01
C TYR A 73 2.60 -15.30 -3.49
N ALA A 74 1.70 -15.45 -2.51
CA ALA A 74 0.98 -14.34 -1.92
C ALA A 74 1.91 -13.33 -1.23
N VAL A 75 2.95 -13.79 -0.52
CA VAL A 75 3.98 -12.92 0.07
C VAL A 75 4.73 -12.12 -1.00
N ARG A 76 5.16 -12.79 -2.09
CA ARG A 76 5.82 -12.12 -3.22
C ARG A 76 4.90 -11.07 -3.89
N GLN A 77 3.60 -11.37 -4.04
CA GLN A 77 2.65 -10.40 -4.59
C GLN A 77 2.38 -9.24 -3.62
N ALA A 78 2.26 -9.51 -2.31
CA ALA A 78 2.04 -8.48 -1.29
C ALA A 78 3.20 -7.47 -1.24
N THR A 79 4.44 -7.95 -1.30
CA THR A 79 5.63 -7.09 -1.35
C THR A 79 5.65 -6.25 -2.63
N HIS A 80 5.27 -6.84 -3.77
CA HIS A 80 5.15 -6.11 -5.03
C HIS A 80 4.07 -5.02 -5.00
N VAL A 81 2.87 -5.32 -4.50
CA VAL A 81 1.78 -4.36 -4.28
C VAL A 81 2.24 -3.24 -3.34
N GLY A 82 2.89 -3.59 -2.22
CA GLY A 82 3.41 -2.62 -1.26
C GLY A 82 4.44 -1.68 -1.89
N ARG A 83 5.31 -2.19 -2.76
CA ARG A 83 6.28 -1.37 -3.51
C ARG A 83 5.58 -0.40 -4.45
N LEU A 84 4.65 -0.88 -5.29
CA LEU A 84 3.90 -0.03 -6.23
C LEU A 84 3.07 1.05 -5.52
N LYS A 85 2.46 0.73 -4.38
CA LYS A 85 1.73 1.72 -3.55
C LYS A 85 2.65 2.82 -3.04
N ARG A 86 3.85 2.48 -2.57
CA ARG A 86 4.83 3.48 -2.10
C ARG A 86 5.29 4.38 -3.24
N GLU A 87 5.60 3.80 -4.39
CA GLU A 87 6.03 4.56 -5.59
C GLU A 87 4.94 5.51 -6.10
N LEU A 88 3.68 5.07 -6.10
CA LEU A 88 2.56 5.94 -6.46
C LEU A 88 2.34 7.04 -5.42
N LYS A 89 2.48 6.72 -4.13
CA LYS A 89 2.35 7.72 -3.06
C LYS A 89 3.44 8.78 -3.17
N THR A 90 4.71 8.39 -3.37
CA THR A 90 5.80 9.37 -3.54
C THR A 90 5.60 10.23 -4.78
N GLN A 91 5.08 9.66 -5.87
CA GLN A 91 4.80 10.42 -7.09
C GLN A 91 3.65 11.41 -6.95
N GLN A 92 2.68 11.16 -6.07
CA GLN A 92 1.57 12.08 -5.78
C GLN A 92 1.94 13.22 -4.82
N LEU A 93 3.01 13.07 -4.04
CA LEU A 93 3.44 14.13 -3.12
C LEU A 93 3.98 15.34 -3.91
N PRO A 94 3.69 16.58 -3.49
CA PRO A 94 4.34 17.77 -4.04
C PRO A 94 5.87 17.64 -3.93
N LYS A 95 6.61 18.16 -4.92
CA LYS A 95 8.08 18.02 -5.02
C LYS A 95 8.82 18.38 -3.72
N VAL A 96 8.30 19.36 -2.98
CA VAL A 96 8.86 19.80 -1.68
C VAL A 96 8.80 18.69 -0.63
N GLU A 97 7.69 17.95 -0.55
CA GLU A 97 7.52 16.83 0.38
C GLU A 97 8.34 15.61 -0.04
N GLN A 98 8.48 15.36 -1.35
CA GLN A 98 9.39 14.33 -1.85
C GLN A 98 10.83 14.59 -1.40
N ARG A 99 11.27 15.86 -1.50
CA ARG A 99 12.61 16.29 -1.10
C ARG A 99 12.83 16.18 0.42
N LEU A 100 11.83 16.56 1.23
CA LEU A 100 11.87 16.39 2.69
C LEU A 100 12.04 14.92 3.09
N ASN A 101 11.22 14.02 2.52
CA ASN A 101 11.32 12.60 2.80
C ASN A 101 12.69 12.02 2.43
N LEU A 102 13.25 12.43 1.28
CA LEU A 102 14.58 11.99 0.86
C LEU A 102 15.69 12.49 1.81
N LEU A 103 15.62 13.77 2.22
CA LEU A 103 16.57 14.35 3.16
C LEU A 103 16.51 13.66 4.53
N GLN A 104 15.31 13.33 5.01
CA GLN A 104 15.12 12.62 6.26
C GLN A 104 15.75 11.22 6.22
N ILE A 105 15.51 10.45 5.14
CA ILE A 105 16.13 9.12 4.95
C ILE A 105 17.66 9.22 4.94
N ARG A 106 18.21 10.22 4.25
CA ARG A 106 19.67 10.45 4.20
C ARG A 106 20.21 10.84 5.58
N TYR A 107 19.47 11.64 6.34
CA TYR A 107 19.83 12.02 7.70
C TYR A 107 19.88 10.82 8.63
N ASP A 108 18.86 9.95 8.60
CA ASP A 108 18.81 8.74 9.43
C ASP A 108 19.91 7.74 9.06
N LYS A 109 20.28 7.66 7.79
CA LYS A 109 21.47 6.90 7.35
C LYS A 109 22.75 7.53 7.89
N ALA A 110 22.97 8.83 7.69
CA ALA A 110 24.14 9.54 8.21
C ALA A 110 24.28 9.47 9.73
N LYS A 111 23.15 9.34 10.45
CA LYS A 111 23.11 9.11 11.90
C LYS A 111 23.58 7.73 12.30
N ARG A 112 23.22 6.70 11.53
CA ARG A 112 23.72 5.32 11.74
C ARG A 112 25.21 5.21 11.42
N ASP A 113 25.68 5.93 10.39
CA ASP A 113 27.07 5.88 9.92
C ASP A 113 28.00 6.89 10.64
N ASP A 114 27.53 7.51 11.74
CA ASP A 114 28.19 8.57 12.55
C ASP A 114 28.83 9.74 11.76
N MET A 115 28.29 10.08 10.58
CA MET A 115 28.82 11.15 9.74
C MET A 115 28.42 12.54 10.25
N LYS A 116 29.16 13.07 11.24
CA LYS A 116 28.86 14.34 11.95
C LYS A 116 28.75 15.57 11.03
N SER A 117 29.73 15.83 10.17
CA SER A 117 29.71 16.98 9.26
C SER A 117 28.57 16.90 8.25
N PHE A 118 28.32 15.71 7.70
CA PHE A 118 27.23 15.46 6.75
C PHE A 118 25.85 15.54 7.41
N ARG A 119 25.70 15.15 8.67
CA ARG A 119 24.45 15.35 9.43
C ARG A 119 24.12 16.82 9.63
N TYR A 120 25.12 17.65 9.89
CA TYR A 120 24.92 19.09 10.06
C TYR A 120 24.39 19.74 8.78
N THR A 121 24.99 19.42 7.63
CA THR A 121 24.53 19.92 6.33
C THR A 121 23.12 19.43 6.00
N LEU A 122 22.82 18.15 6.24
CA LEU A 122 21.48 17.59 6.03
C LEU A 122 20.43 18.23 6.95
N ARG A 123 20.79 18.57 8.21
CA ARG A 123 19.88 19.25 9.14
C ARG A 123 19.51 20.67 8.66
N LEU A 124 20.47 21.41 8.14
CA LEU A 124 20.21 22.74 7.54
C LEU A 124 19.32 22.62 6.30
N GLN A 125 19.56 21.63 5.45
CA GLN A 125 18.72 21.35 4.28
C GLN A 125 17.30 20.92 4.67
N LEU A 126 17.14 20.17 5.75
CA LEU A 126 15.82 19.84 6.32
C LEU A 126 15.09 21.11 6.76
N ALA A 127 15.69 21.93 7.62
CA ALA A 127 15.05 23.15 8.13
C ALA A 127 14.61 24.12 7.01
N THR A 128 15.47 24.31 5.99
CA THR A 128 15.15 25.18 4.85
C THR A 128 14.00 24.63 3.99
N THR A 129 13.97 23.32 3.78
CA THR A 129 12.88 22.68 3.01
C THR A 129 11.57 22.59 3.80
N GLU A 130 11.63 22.44 5.12
CA GLU A 130 10.48 22.54 6.02
C GLU A 130 9.89 23.95 6.01
N GLY A 131 10.74 24.98 6.08
CA GLY A 131 10.31 26.37 5.95
C GLY A 131 9.62 26.64 4.62
N ALA A 132 10.21 26.19 3.50
CA ALA A 132 9.58 26.29 2.19
C ALA A 132 8.21 25.61 2.14
N ARG A 133 8.10 24.39 2.68
CA ARG A 133 6.83 23.64 2.75
C ARG A 133 5.76 24.43 3.52
N ASN A 134 6.10 24.98 4.68
CA ASN A 134 5.16 25.73 5.51
C ASN A 134 4.65 26.99 4.78
N MET A 135 5.55 27.73 4.12
CA MET A 135 5.15 28.89 3.30
C MET A 135 4.19 28.52 2.17
N PHE A 136 4.43 27.41 1.46
CA PHE A 136 3.52 26.93 0.43
C PHE A 136 2.14 26.55 0.99
N TYR A 137 2.10 25.91 2.16
CA TYR A 137 0.84 25.55 2.81
C TYR A 137 0.04 26.77 3.28
N GLU A 138 0.69 27.73 3.92
CA GLU A 138 0.04 28.98 4.32
C GLU A 138 -0.52 29.74 3.11
N TYR A 139 0.25 29.81 2.02
CA TYR A 139 -0.20 30.43 0.78
C TYR A 139 -1.44 29.72 0.22
N ALA A 140 -1.43 28.39 0.16
CA ALA A 140 -2.56 27.59 -0.33
C ALA A 140 -3.83 27.80 0.52
N VAL A 141 -3.68 27.86 1.85
CA VAL A 141 -4.81 28.14 2.76
C VAL A 141 -5.38 29.54 2.51
N ARG A 142 -4.53 30.56 2.40
CA ARG A 142 -4.97 31.94 2.10
C ARG A 142 -5.73 31.99 0.77
N GLN A 143 -5.19 31.38 -0.28
CA GLN A 143 -5.86 31.29 -1.57
C GLN A 143 -7.21 30.57 -1.49
N ALA A 144 -7.29 29.45 -0.77
CA ALA A 144 -8.56 28.72 -0.58
C ALA A 144 -9.61 29.57 0.14
N THR A 145 -9.22 30.35 1.15
CA THR A 145 -10.14 31.29 1.83
C THR A 145 -10.62 32.41 0.91
N GLN A 146 -9.73 32.96 0.08
CA GLN A 146 -10.07 34.00 -0.89
C GLN A 146 -11.04 33.48 -1.95
N VAL A 147 -10.75 32.32 -2.55
CA VAL A 147 -11.67 31.64 -3.48
C VAL A 147 -13.01 31.35 -2.82
N GLY A 148 -13.00 30.91 -1.55
CA GLY A 148 -14.21 30.68 -0.78
C GLY A 148 -15.06 31.94 -0.57
N ARG A 149 -14.44 33.09 -0.30
CA ARG A 149 -15.13 34.39 -0.19
C ARG A 149 -15.75 34.80 -1.52
N LEU A 150 -14.96 34.78 -2.60
CA LEU A 150 -15.41 35.13 -3.94
C LEU A 150 -16.58 34.25 -4.41
N LYS A 151 -16.55 32.93 -4.12
CA LYS A 151 -17.66 32.02 -4.43
C LYS A 151 -18.95 32.37 -3.68
N ARG A 152 -18.86 32.86 -2.43
CA ARG A 152 -20.04 33.29 -1.66
C ARG A 152 -20.62 34.58 -2.22
N GLU A 153 -19.76 35.55 -2.54
CA GLU A 153 -20.14 36.82 -3.16
C GLU A 153 -20.84 36.60 -4.51
N LEU A 154 -20.29 35.72 -5.35
CA LEU A 154 -20.91 35.31 -6.62
C LEU A 154 -22.28 34.66 -6.40
N LYS A 155 -22.43 33.83 -5.37
CA LYS A 155 -23.70 33.16 -5.03
C LYS A 155 -24.77 34.14 -4.54
N THR A 156 -24.38 35.17 -3.79
CA THR A 156 -25.30 36.24 -3.35
C THR A 156 -25.74 37.15 -4.49
N GLN A 157 -24.92 37.34 -5.52
CA GLN A 157 -25.28 38.12 -6.71
C GLN A 157 -26.22 37.38 -7.68
N GLN A 158 -26.32 36.05 -7.58
CA GLN A 158 -27.17 35.22 -8.45
C GLN A 158 -28.57 34.92 -7.89
N LEU A 159 -28.91 35.35 -6.68
CA LEU A 159 -30.28 35.29 -6.17
C LEU A 159 -31.04 36.52 -6.72
N PRO A 160 -32.05 36.36 -7.61
CA PRO A 160 -32.83 37.50 -8.07
C PRO A 160 -33.51 38.13 -6.86
N LYS A 161 -33.41 39.46 -6.73
CA LYS A 161 -34.30 40.24 -5.88
C LYS A 161 -35.71 39.93 -6.36
N VAL A 162 -36.44 39.10 -5.63
CA VAL A 162 -37.89 39.01 -5.76
C VAL A 162 -38.40 40.31 -5.16
N GLU A 163 -38.48 41.33 -5.99
CA GLU A 163 -39.13 42.60 -5.64
C GLU A 163 -40.63 42.33 -5.46
N GLN A 164 -41.12 42.82 -4.34
CA GLN A 164 -42.51 42.74 -3.87
C GLN A 164 -43.43 43.63 -4.68
#